data_AF-A0A6A6AVM3-F1
#
_entry.id   AF-A0A6A6AVM3-F1
#
_cell.length_a   1.000
_cell.length_b   1.000
_cell.length_c   1.000
_cell.angle_alpha   90.00
_cell.angle_beta   90.00
_cell.angle_gamma   90.00
#
_symmetry.space_group_name_H-M   'P 1'
#
loop_
_entity.id
_entity.type
_entity.pdbx_description
1 polymer ?
#
loop_
_entity_poly.entity_id
_entity_poly.type
_entity_poly.pdbx_seq_one_letter_code
_entity_poly.pdbx_strand_id
1 'polypeptide(L)'
;MMPQQRTRRRPWTSDEDAALRFAVAQSTGPVSWLDVASQVPGRNNKECRKRWVYQLSVPSRKGTWDAAEDERLREAIQQHGLRWASVAQHVATRQPDQCARRWHECIKPGINHGPWSLLDDQMLDEAVALYGNKWTEIVQRFFPDRTPLAAKSRHKQRFQQRDQQRDQQRGQQRDQQRDRQPDLLWLVPDHTQPFTNTGW
;
A
#
# COMPACT_ATOMS: atom_id res chain seq x y z
N MET A 1 12.63 1.72 37.55
CA MET A 1 13.06 0.89 36.40
C MET A 1 13.08 1.78 35.16
N MET A 2 14.25 1.99 34.55
CA MET A 2 14.35 2.80 33.32
C MET A 2 13.94 1.95 32.11
N PRO A 3 13.11 2.46 31.18
CA PRO A 3 12.74 1.74 29.97
C PRO A 3 13.97 1.56 29.09
N GLN A 4 14.28 0.32 28.71
CA GLN A 4 15.37 0.05 27.79
C GLN A 4 15.08 0.71 26.44
N GLN A 5 15.91 1.69 26.07
CA GLN A 5 15.83 2.34 24.77
C GLN A 5 16.07 1.27 23.69
N ARG A 6 15.07 1.03 22.84
CA ARG A 6 15.23 0.21 21.64
C ARG A 6 16.28 0.89 20.77
N THR A 7 17.47 0.31 20.68
CA THR A 7 18.55 0.80 19.82
C THR A 7 18.00 0.96 18.40
N ARG A 8 18.12 2.17 17.83
CA ARG A 8 17.66 2.45 16.46
C ARG A 8 18.48 1.58 15.51
N ARG A 9 17.84 0.65 14.81
CA ARG A 9 18.51 -0.23 13.85
C ARG A 9 19.05 0.60 12.69
N ARG A 10 20.36 0.56 12.44
CA ARG A 10 21.00 1.25 11.31
C ARG A 10 20.52 0.64 9.98
N PRO A 11 19.87 1.41 9.09
CA PRO A 11 19.41 0.90 7.79
C PRO A 11 20.59 0.49 6.92
N TRP A 12 20.37 -0.45 6.00
CA TRP A 12 21.36 -0.85 4.99
C TRP A 12 21.45 0.21 3.89
N THR A 13 22.67 0.49 3.45
CA THR A 13 22.97 1.41 2.35
C THR A 13 23.19 0.63 1.05
N SER A 14 23.11 1.35 -0.09
CA SER A 14 23.36 0.75 -1.40
C SER A 14 24.78 0.19 -1.52
N ASP A 15 25.77 0.89 -0.95
CA ASP A 15 27.18 0.46 -1.00
C ASP A 15 27.42 -0.81 -0.18
N GLU A 16 26.79 -0.92 0.99
CA GLU A 16 26.82 -2.15 1.80
C GLU A 16 26.14 -3.32 1.07
N ASP A 17 25.02 -3.08 0.39
CA ASP A 17 24.35 -4.12 -0.42
C ASP A 17 25.21 -4.55 -1.62
N ALA A 18 25.91 -3.60 -2.25
CA ALA A 18 26.84 -3.88 -3.34
C ALA A 18 28.04 -4.72 -2.85
N ALA A 19 28.64 -4.33 -1.72
CA ALA A 19 29.71 -5.09 -1.08
C ALA A 19 29.25 -6.50 -0.68
N LEU A 20 28.04 -6.62 -0.13
CA LEU A 20 27.47 -7.92 0.24
C LEU A 20 27.23 -8.81 -0.99
N ARG A 21 26.71 -8.25 -2.09
CA ARG A 21 26.57 -8.99 -3.36
C ARG A 21 27.90 -9.44 -3.92
N PHE A 22 28.90 -8.55 -3.92
CA PHE A 22 30.23 -8.86 -4.41
C PHE A 22 30.92 -9.95 -3.58
N ALA A 23 30.86 -9.85 -2.25
CA ALA A 23 31.45 -10.84 -1.35
C ALA A 23 30.79 -12.23 -1.48
N VAL A 24 29.47 -12.29 -1.64
CA VAL A 24 28.77 -13.56 -1.87
C VAL A 24 29.10 -14.14 -3.25
N ALA A 25 29.22 -13.30 -4.29
CA ALA A 25 29.57 -13.75 -5.65
C ALA A 25 30.99 -14.33 -5.75
N GLN A 26 31.93 -13.86 -4.90
CA GLN A 26 33.30 -14.40 -4.84
C GLN A 26 33.42 -15.70 -4.04
N SER A 27 32.39 -16.08 -3.28
CA SER A 27 32.44 -17.30 -2.46
C SER A 27 32.36 -18.54 -3.35
N THR A 28 33.41 -19.36 -3.35
CA THR A 28 33.41 -20.66 -4.05
C THR A 28 32.85 -21.74 -3.13
N GLY A 29 31.63 -22.22 -3.40
CA GLY A 29 30.97 -23.25 -2.59
C GLY A 29 30.02 -22.68 -1.52
N PRO A 30 29.83 -23.37 -0.38
CA PRO A 30 28.95 -22.89 0.69
C PRO A 30 29.40 -21.51 1.21
N VAL A 31 28.48 -20.54 1.22
CA VAL A 31 28.79 -19.16 1.62
C VAL A 31 29.20 -19.09 3.10
N SER A 32 30.46 -18.74 3.34
CA SER A 32 31.00 -18.43 4.66
C SER A 32 30.63 -16.99 5.05
N TRP A 33 29.67 -16.85 5.96
CA TRP A 33 29.22 -15.52 6.40
C TRP A 33 30.26 -14.73 7.20
N LEU A 34 31.29 -15.40 7.71
CA LEU A 34 32.43 -14.75 8.34
C LEU A 34 33.28 -14.02 7.29
N ASP A 35 33.59 -14.69 6.19
CA ASP A 35 34.37 -14.13 5.08
C ASP A 35 33.59 -13.06 4.29
N VAL A 36 32.26 -13.21 4.24
CA VAL A 36 31.40 -12.16 3.69
C VAL A 36 31.41 -10.91 4.59
N ALA A 37 31.37 -11.08 5.90
CA ALA A 37 31.34 -9.94 6.83
C ALA A 37 32.65 -9.15 6.87
N SER A 38 33.80 -9.80 6.64
CA SER A 38 35.09 -9.09 6.57
C SER A 38 35.15 -8.09 5.40
N GLN A 39 34.35 -8.30 4.36
CA GLN A 39 34.25 -7.44 3.18
C GLN A 39 33.14 -6.38 3.26
N VAL A 40 32.28 -6.42 4.30
CA VAL A 40 31.19 -5.45 4.50
C VAL A 40 31.44 -4.66 5.79
N PRO A 41 32.14 -3.51 5.72
CA PRO A 41 32.57 -2.79 6.90
C PRO A 41 31.39 -2.33 7.77
N GLY A 42 31.53 -2.50 9.08
CA GLY A 42 30.52 -2.10 10.06
C GLY A 42 29.25 -2.94 10.08
N ARG A 43 29.27 -4.15 9.49
CA ARG A 43 28.23 -5.19 9.59
C ARG A 43 28.84 -6.50 10.10
N ASN A 44 28.06 -7.28 10.82
CA ASN A 44 28.49 -8.61 11.28
C ASN A 44 27.90 -9.74 10.41
N ASN A 45 28.44 -10.94 10.58
CA ASN A 45 28.02 -12.15 9.85
C ASN A 45 26.51 -12.44 9.93
N LYS A 46 25.89 -12.26 11.11
CA LYS A 46 24.45 -12.49 11.32
C LYS A 46 23.63 -11.47 10.53
N GLU A 47 24.06 -10.21 10.51
CA GLU A 47 23.42 -9.14 9.74
C GLU A 47 23.56 -9.38 8.24
N CYS A 48 24.75 -9.73 7.75
CA CYS A 48 24.99 -10.05 6.34
C CYS A 48 24.14 -11.23 5.88
N ARG A 49 24.14 -12.35 6.64
CA ARG A 49 23.30 -13.52 6.34
C ARG A 49 21.82 -13.14 6.28
N LYS A 50 21.35 -12.40 7.28
CA LYS A 50 19.94 -11.97 7.32
C LYS A 50 19.61 -11.06 6.15
N ARG A 51 20.45 -10.09 5.83
CA ARG A 51 20.26 -9.18 4.70
C ARG A 51 20.19 -9.95 3.39
N TRP A 52 21.11 -10.89 3.20
CA TRP A 52 21.13 -11.74 2.02
C TRP A 52 19.87 -12.58 1.90
N VAL A 53 19.63 -13.45 2.88
CA VAL A 53 18.55 -14.45 2.82
C VAL A 53 17.18 -13.81 2.64
N TYR A 54 16.93 -12.67 3.28
CA TYR A 54 15.60 -12.07 3.31
C TYR A 54 15.37 -10.93 2.33
N GLN A 55 16.41 -10.36 1.71
CA GLN A 55 16.25 -9.14 0.90
C GLN A 55 17.09 -9.09 -0.38
N LEU A 56 18.19 -9.85 -0.50
CA LEU A 56 19.08 -9.78 -1.67
C LEU A 56 19.24 -11.11 -2.43
N SER A 57 18.87 -12.24 -1.83
CA SER A 57 19.07 -13.59 -2.38
C SER A 57 18.22 -13.86 -3.62
N VAL A 58 17.07 -13.19 -3.74
CA VAL A 58 16.13 -13.32 -4.85
C VAL A 58 15.90 -11.92 -5.44
N PRO A 59 15.75 -11.75 -6.76
CA PRO A 59 15.27 -10.49 -7.32
C PRO A 59 13.88 -10.15 -6.79
N SER A 60 13.67 -8.94 -6.28
CA SER A 60 12.33 -8.49 -5.88
C SER A 60 11.66 -7.71 -7.00
N ARG A 61 10.57 -8.26 -7.56
CA ARG A 61 9.69 -7.51 -8.46
C ARG A 61 8.83 -6.54 -7.66
N LYS A 62 8.74 -5.30 -8.14
CA LYS A 62 7.77 -4.29 -7.67
C LYS A 62 6.47 -4.41 -8.48
N GLY A 63 5.34 -4.12 -7.85
CA GLY A 63 4.03 -4.09 -8.51
C GLY A 63 3.11 -5.27 -8.16
N THR A 64 2.03 -5.39 -8.94
CA THR A 64 0.94 -6.35 -8.75
C THR A 64 1.42 -7.79 -8.84
N TRP A 65 0.79 -8.68 -8.09
CA TRP A 65 0.98 -10.12 -8.19
C TRP A 65 0.23 -10.65 -9.41
N ASP A 66 0.89 -11.47 -10.21
CA ASP A 66 0.23 -12.20 -11.29
C ASP A 66 -0.30 -13.56 -10.81
N ALA A 67 -1.17 -14.18 -11.62
CA ALA A 67 -1.79 -15.45 -11.27
C ALA A 67 -0.77 -16.61 -11.19
N ALA A 68 0.29 -16.56 -11.99
CA ALA A 68 1.34 -17.57 -11.98
C ALA A 68 2.23 -17.47 -10.72
N GLU A 69 2.49 -16.25 -10.24
CA GLU A 69 3.15 -15.97 -8.96
C GLU A 69 2.31 -16.49 -7.78
N ASP A 70 1.00 -16.25 -7.81
CA ASP A 70 0.10 -16.78 -6.79
C ASP A 70 0.10 -18.32 -6.78
N GLU A 71 0.16 -18.97 -7.94
CA GLU A 71 0.23 -20.43 -8.03
C GLU A 71 1.55 -20.98 -7.49
N ARG A 72 2.68 -20.42 -7.92
CA ARG A 72 4.00 -20.77 -7.34
C ARG A 72 4.03 -20.55 -5.84
N LEU A 73 3.34 -19.53 -5.32
CA LEU A 73 3.26 -19.28 -3.88
C LEU A 73 2.45 -20.37 -3.16
N ARG A 74 1.35 -20.87 -3.74
CA ARG A 74 0.58 -21.99 -3.18
C ARG A 74 1.42 -23.27 -3.14
N GLU A 75 2.06 -23.62 -4.26
CA GLU A 75 2.94 -24.78 -4.38
C GLU A 75 4.09 -24.71 -3.38
N ALA A 76 4.76 -23.56 -3.31
CA ALA A 76 5.85 -23.32 -2.37
C ALA A 76 5.43 -23.48 -0.91
N ILE A 77 4.22 -23.05 -0.55
CA ILE A 77 3.69 -23.20 0.82
C ILE A 77 3.32 -24.66 1.08
N GLN A 78 2.80 -25.39 0.10
CA GLN A 78 2.53 -26.82 0.26
C GLN A 78 3.83 -27.61 0.52
N GLN A 79 4.91 -27.27 -0.18
CA GLN A 79 6.21 -27.94 -0.05
C GLN A 79 7.00 -27.50 1.18
N HIS A 80 7.01 -26.19 1.48
CA HIS A 80 7.89 -25.61 2.49
C HIS A 80 7.15 -25.13 3.75
N GLY A 81 5.83 -25.12 3.78
CA GLY A 81 5.04 -24.49 4.85
C GLY A 81 5.27 -22.98 4.90
N LEU A 82 5.15 -22.38 6.09
CA LEU A 82 5.31 -20.93 6.29
C LEU A 82 6.79 -20.49 6.47
N ARG A 83 7.73 -21.26 5.93
CA ARG A 83 9.16 -20.92 5.92
C ARG A 83 9.43 -19.91 4.80
N TRP A 84 9.11 -18.64 5.06
CA TRP A 84 9.08 -17.58 4.04
C TRP A 84 10.37 -17.40 3.24
N ALA A 85 11.55 -17.66 3.84
CA ALA A 85 12.81 -17.66 3.11
C ALA A 85 12.85 -18.71 1.99
N SER A 86 12.46 -19.94 2.29
CA SER A 86 12.38 -21.03 1.31
C SER A 86 11.23 -20.81 0.32
N VAL A 87 10.10 -20.29 0.79
CA VAL A 87 8.96 -19.96 -0.07
C VAL A 87 9.34 -18.89 -1.11
N ALA A 88 10.04 -17.83 -0.69
CA ALA A 88 10.52 -16.78 -1.60
C ALA A 88 11.51 -17.31 -2.64
N GLN A 89 12.41 -18.23 -2.24
CA GLN A 89 13.32 -18.89 -3.16
C GLN A 89 12.57 -19.69 -4.23
N HIS A 90 11.51 -20.40 -3.84
CA HIS A 90 10.67 -21.16 -4.76
C HIS A 90 9.84 -20.25 -5.69
N VAL A 91 9.26 -19.16 -5.16
CA VAL A 91 8.51 -18.17 -5.96
C VAL A 91 9.43 -17.43 -6.96
N ALA A 92 10.71 -17.28 -6.61
CA ALA A 92 11.81 -16.72 -7.40
C ALA A 92 11.70 -15.24 -7.82
N THR A 93 10.56 -14.59 -7.60
CA THR A 93 10.31 -13.19 -8.02
C THR A 93 10.01 -12.24 -6.85
N ARG A 94 9.81 -12.76 -5.65
CA ARG A 94 9.31 -12.02 -4.48
C ARG A 94 10.12 -12.33 -3.23
N GLN A 95 10.21 -11.34 -2.34
CA GLN A 95 10.88 -11.48 -1.06
C GLN A 95 10.00 -12.19 -0.02
N PRO A 96 10.61 -12.79 1.02
CA PRO A 96 9.88 -13.49 2.08
C PRO A 96 8.73 -12.67 2.68
N ASP A 97 8.96 -11.39 2.98
CA ASP A 97 7.94 -10.51 3.56
C ASP A 97 6.78 -10.24 2.58
N GLN A 98 7.08 -10.17 1.27
CA GLN A 98 6.06 -10.00 0.24
C GLN A 98 5.20 -11.26 0.12
N CYS A 99 5.83 -12.44 0.10
CA CYS A 99 5.13 -13.73 0.08
C CYS A 99 4.24 -13.91 1.32
N ALA A 100 4.79 -13.61 2.50
CA ALA A 100 4.04 -13.68 3.76
C ALA A 100 2.81 -12.77 3.73
N ARG A 101 2.99 -11.51 3.31
CA ARG A 101 1.88 -10.57 3.21
C ARG A 101 0.84 -11.03 2.20
N ARG A 102 1.24 -11.44 1.00
CA ARG A 102 0.33 -11.91 -0.06
C ARG A 102 -0.49 -13.10 0.42
N TRP A 103 0.14 -14.06 1.10
CA TRP A 103 -0.55 -15.21 1.66
C TRP A 103 -1.64 -14.78 2.65
N HIS A 104 -1.29 -14.02 3.68
CA HIS A 104 -2.23 -13.65 4.75
C HIS A 104 -3.31 -12.67 4.31
N GLU A 105 -3.06 -11.84 3.30
CA GLU A 105 -4.01 -10.82 2.84
C GLU A 105 -4.90 -11.30 1.68
N CYS A 106 -4.45 -12.27 0.87
CA CYS A 106 -5.11 -12.60 -0.39
C CYS A 106 -5.28 -14.08 -0.72
N ILE A 107 -4.41 -14.99 -0.26
CA ILE A 107 -4.42 -16.38 -0.76
C ILE A 107 -4.85 -17.39 0.29
N LYS A 108 -4.58 -17.11 1.57
CA LYS A 108 -4.85 -18.05 2.66
C LYS A 108 -6.31 -18.53 2.59
N PRO A 109 -6.54 -19.85 2.65
CA PRO A 109 -7.89 -20.40 2.68
C PRO A 109 -8.71 -19.79 3.82
N GLY A 110 -9.99 -19.50 3.55
CA GLY A 110 -10.91 -18.88 4.49
C GLY A 110 -10.98 -17.35 4.42
N ILE A 111 -10.20 -16.71 3.54
CA ILE A 111 -10.41 -15.29 3.23
C ILE A 111 -11.61 -15.14 2.29
N ASN A 112 -12.59 -14.34 2.70
CA ASN A 112 -13.73 -13.96 1.91
C ASN A 112 -13.37 -12.83 0.95
N HIS A 113 -13.56 -13.06 -0.35
CA HIS A 113 -13.35 -12.11 -1.43
C HIS A 113 -14.64 -11.60 -2.07
N GLY A 114 -15.81 -12.01 -1.56
CA GLY A 114 -17.12 -11.59 -2.04
C GLY A 114 -17.39 -10.10 -1.84
N PRO A 115 -18.47 -9.56 -2.43
CA PRO A 115 -18.85 -8.16 -2.26
C PRO A 115 -19.15 -7.83 -0.79
N TRP A 116 -19.01 -6.55 -0.43
CA TRP A 116 -19.48 -6.03 0.86
C TRP A 116 -20.97 -5.72 0.76
N SER A 117 -21.76 -6.22 1.71
CA SER A 117 -23.19 -5.89 1.79
C SER A 117 -23.41 -4.53 2.44
N LEU A 118 -24.62 -3.98 2.30
CA LEU A 118 -25.01 -2.75 2.99
C LEU A 118 -24.97 -2.91 4.52
N LEU A 119 -25.27 -4.10 5.02
CA LEU A 119 -25.18 -4.40 6.44
C LEU A 119 -23.72 -4.41 6.91
N ASP A 120 -22.83 -5.07 6.15
CA ASP A 120 -21.39 -5.08 6.44
C ASP A 120 -20.82 -3.67 6.49
N ASP A 121 -21.28 -2.82 5.56
CA ASP A 121 -20.89 -1.42 5.49
C ASP A 121 -21.32 -0.61 6.71
N GLN A 122 -22.57 -0.79 7.16
CA GLN A 122 -23.09 -0.14 8.38
C GLN A 122 -22.29 -0.60 9.61
N MET A 123 -22.11 -1.91 9.76
CA MET A 123 -21.32 -2.49 10.84
C MET A 123 -19.86 -1.99 10.82
N LEU A 124 -19.26 -1.89 9.63
CA LEU A 124 -17.90 -1.38 9.49
C LEU A 124 -17.79 0.09 9.91
N ASP A 125 -18.75 0.93 9.53
CA ASP A 125 -18.75 2.34 9.91
C ASP A 125 -18.93 2.52 11.43
N GLU A 126 -19.84 1.76 12.05
CA GLU A 126 -20.01 1.74 13.51
C GLU A 126 -18.76 1.24 14.24
N ALA A 127 -18.17 0.15 13.78
CA ALA A 127 -16.95 -0.39 14.36
C ALA A 127 -15.78 0.59 14.25
N VAL A 128 -15.63 1.30 13.12
CA VAL A 128 -14.60 2.33 12.98
C VAL A 128 -14.88 3.52 13.89
N ALA A 129 -16.13 3.91 14.11
CA ALA A 129 -16.48 4.95 15.07
C ALA A 129 -16.11 4.58 16.51
N LEU A 130 -16.27 3.31 16.90
CA LEU A 130 -15.97 2.81 18.24
C LEU A 130 -14.48 2.52 18.48
N TYR A 131 -13.80 1.91 17.51
CA TYR A 131 -12.44 1.39 17.67
C TYR A 131 -11.36 2.20 16.93
N GLY A 132 -11.76 3.11 16.04
CA GLY A 132 -10.85 3.87 15.18
C GLY A 132 -10.09 2.97 14.21
N ASN A 133 -8.79 3.22 14.05
CA ASN A 133 -7.93 2.54 13.08
C ASN A 133 -7.41 1.16 13.54
N LYS A 134 -8.09 0.51 14.49
CA LYS A 134 -7.71 -0.81 15.02
C LYS A 134 -8.28 -1.93 14.14
N TRP A 135 -7.87 -1.95 12.87
CA TRP A 135 -8.41 -2.85 11.84
C TRP A 135 -8.35 -4.33 12.23
N THR A 136 -7.28 -4.76 12.90
CA THR A 136 -7.15 -6.14 13.38
C THR A 136 -8.22 -6.48 14.42
N GLU A 137 -8.51 -5.57 15.36
CA GLU A 137 -9.54 -5.77 16.39
C GLU A 137 -10.94 -5.77 15.79
N ILE A 138 -11.20 -4.86 14.84
CA ILE A 138 -12.49 -4.77 14.12
C ILE A 138 -12.76 -6.06 13.36
N VAL A 139 -11.82 -6.52 12.55
CA VAL A 139 -11.99 -7.73 11.73
C VAL A 139 -12.15 -8.97 12.60
N GLN A 140 -11.36 -9.11 13.67
CA GLN A 140 -11.50 -10.25 14.57
C GLN A 140 -12.87 -10.34 15.25
N ARG A 141 -13.52 -9.20 15.53
CA ARG A 141 -14.81 -9.17 16.22
C ARG A 141 -16.01 -9.27 15.30
N PHE A 142 -15.96 -8.62 14.14
CA PHE A 142 -17.13 -8.43 13.28
C PHE A 142 -17.02 -9.11 11.91
N PHE A 143 -15.81 -9.38 11.42
CA PHE A 143 -15.58 -9.90 10.07
C PHE A 143 -14.50 -10.99 10.06
N PRO A 144 -14.70 -12.13 10.75
CA PRO A 144 -13.64 -13.12 10.99
C PRO A 144 -13.10 -13.79 9.71
N ASP A 145 -13.85 -13.72 8.62
CA ASP A 145 -13.49 -14.21 7.28
C ASP A 145 -12.84 -13.14 6.39
N ARG A 146 -12.76 -11.88 6.84
CA ARG A 146 -12.11 -10.79 6.10
C ARG A 146 -10.72 -10.51 6.66
N THR A 147 -9.95 -9.70 5.92
CA THR A 147 -8.62 -9.26 6.36
C THR A 147 -8.66 -7.79 6.81
N PRO A 148 -7.74 -7.36 7.72
CA PRO A 148 -7.62 -5.96 8.11
C PRO A 148 -7.43 -5.01 6.92
N LEU A 149 -6.72 -5.46 5.88
CA LEU A 149 -6.54 -4.70 4.65
C LEU A 149 -7.86 -4.51 3.89
N ALA A 150 -8.70 -5.56 3.82
CA ALA A 150 -10.01 -5.48 3.17
C ALA A 150 -10.92 -4.46 3.86
N ALA A 151 -11.02 -4.52 5.19
CA ALA A 151 -11.82 -3.58 5.98
C ALA A 151 -11.33 -2.14 5.82
N LYS A 152 -10.02 -1.90 5.93
CA LYS A 152 -9.41 -0.58 5.73
C LYS A 152 -9.69 -0.03 4.33
N SER A 153 -9.54 -0.87 3.31
CA SER A 153 -9.76 -0.48 1.91
C SER A 153 -11.21 -0.12 1.66
N ARG A 154 -12.15 -0.91 2.21
CA ARG A 154 -13.58 -0.63 2.12
C ARG A 154 -13.96 0.68 2.80
N HIS A 155 -13.51 0.90 4.02
CA HIS A 155 -13.79 2.15 4.74
C HIS A 155 -13.26 3.37 3.99
N LYS A 156 -12.03 3.30 3.45
CA LYS A 156 -11.46 4.35 2.61
C LYS A 156 -12.31 4.63 1.37
N GLN A 157 -12.76 3.59 0.67
CA GLN A 157 -13.62 3.71 -0.50
C GLN A 157 -14.94 4.43 -0.14
N ARG A 158 -15.58 4.04 0.96
CA ARG A 158 -16.83 4.66 1.44
C ARG A 158 -16.63 6.12 1.82
N PHE A 159 -15.53 6.45 2.48
CA PHE A 159 -15.20 7.83 2.84
C PHE A 159 -15.07 8.70 1.59
N GLN A 160 -14.32 8.23 0.59
CA GLN A 160 -14.12 8.93 -0.68
C GLN A 160 -15.43 9.12 -1.46
N GLN A 161 -16.30 8.11 -1.50
CA GLN A 161 -17.61 8.21 -2.15
C GLN A 161 -18.49 9.27 -1.49
N ARG A 162 -18.50 9.34 -0.16
CA ARG A 162 -19.26 10.35 0.60
C ARG A 162 -18.75 11.76 0.36
N ASP A 163 -17.43 11.95 0.28
CA ASP A 163 -16.83 13.25 -0.07
C ASP A 163 -17.24 13.70 -1.47
N GLN A 164 -17.09 12.82 -2.45
CA GLN A 164 -17.46 13.11 -3.85
C GLN A 164 -18.94 13.47 -3.99
N GLN A 165 -19.84 12.75 -3.31
CA GLN A 165 -21.27 13.06 -3.31
C GLN A 165 -21.57 14.44 -2.71
N ARG A 166 -20.91 14.79 -1.59
CA ARG A 166 -21.07 16.12 -0.97
C ARG A 166 -20.60 17.23 -1.89
N ASP A 167 -19.49 17.03 -2.59
CA ASP A 167 -18.93 18.04 -3.48
C ASP A 167 -19.78 18.21 -4.74
N GLN A 168 -20.31 17.12 -5.29
CA GLN A 168 -21.28 17.18 -6.39
C GLN A 168 -22.55 17.93 -6.00
N GLN A 169 -23.12 17.65 -4.82
CA GLN A 169 -24.29 18.38 -4.31
C GLN A 169 -24.01 19.88 -4.13
N ARG A 170 -22.85 20.24 -3.58
CA ARG A 170 -22.43 21.64 -3.44
C ARG A 170 -22.16 22.33 -4.77
N GLY A 171 -21.71 21.60 -5.80
CA GLY A 171 -21.57 22.12 -7.16
C GLY A 171 -22.94 22.40 -7.78
N GLN A 172 -23.82 21.39 -7.78
CA GLN A 172 -25.18 21.52 -8.32
C GLN A 172 -25.98 22.65 -7.65
N GLN A 173 -25.86 22.83 -6.34
CA GLN A 173 -26.50 23.95 -5.64
C GLN A 173 -25.97 25.32 -6.09
N ARG A 174 -24.65 25.45 -6.31
CA ARG A 174 -24.04 26.68 -6.82
C ARG A 174 -24.44 26.98 -8.26
N ASP A 175 -24.44 25.96 -9.13
CA ASP A 175 -24.84 26.10 -10.52
C ASP A 175 -26.33 26.48 -10.64
N GLN A 176 -27.20 25.81 -9.86
CA GLN A 176 -28.63 26.17 -9.79
C GLN A 176 -28.87 27.59 -9.26
N GLN A 177 -28.01 28.09 -8.37
CA GLN A 177 -28.10 29.46 -7.87
C GLN A 177 -27.62 30.48 -8.91
N ARG A 178 -26.58 30.13 -9.68
CA ARG A 178 -26.08 30.93 -10.82
C ARG A 178 -27.10 31.01 -11.95
N ASP A 179 -27.73 29.89 -12.33
CA ASP A 179 -28.74 29.87 -13.40
C ASP A 179 -30.01 30.65 -13.04
N ARG A 180 -30.31 30.82 -11.74
CA ARG A 180 -31.42 31.65 -11.26
C ARG A 180 -31.12 33.16 -11.25
N GLN A 181 -29.86 33.55 -11.32
CA GLN A 181 -29.43 34.95 -11.54
C GLN A 181 -28.64 34.99 -12.85
N PRO A 182 -29.30 34.98 -14.02
CA PRO A 182 -28.58 35.29 -15.25
C PRO A 182 -27.97 36.68 -15.09
N ASP A 183 -26.66 36.80 -15.34
CA ASP A 183 -25.94 38.06 -15.29
C ASP A 183 -26.76 39.14 -16.01
N LEU A 184 -27.15 40.20 -15.29
CA LEU A 184 -27.83 41.39 -15.83
C LEU A 184 -26.92 42.21 -16.76
N LEU A 185 -25.82 41.64 -17.25
CA LEU A 185 -24.87 42.25 -18.17
C LEU A 185 -25.42 42.47 -19.59
N TRP A 186 -26.60 41.95 -19.93
CA TRP A 186 -27.24 42.17 -21.22
C TRP A 186 -28.21 43.38 -21.25
N LEU A 187 -28.46 44.03 -20.10
CA LEU A 187 -29.40 45.16 -19.96
C LEU A 187 -28.70 46.52 -19.82
N VAL A 188 -27.42 46.65 -20.19
CA VAL A 188 -26.79 47.96 -20.32
C VAL A 188 -27.13 48.49 -21.71
N PRO A 189 -27.92 49.58 -21.85
CA PRO A 189 -28.13 50.20 -23.15
C PRO A 189 -26.78 50.70 -23.65
N ASP A 190 -26.43 50.35 -24.89
CA ASP A 190 -25.25 50.88 -25.57
C ASP A 190 -25.44 52.39 -25.78
N HIS A 191 -25.04 53.18 -24.79
CA HIS A 191 -24.91 54.63 -24.92
C HIS A 191 -23.57 54.96 -25.56
N THR A 192 -23.40 54.58 -26.82
CA THR A 192 -22.52 55.28 -27.75
C THR A 192 -23.33 55.88 -28.89
N GLN A 193 -23.95 57.03 -28.62
CA GLN A 193 -24.36 57.96 -29.67
C GLN A 193 -23.11 58.74 -30.12
N PRO A 194 -22.66 58.64 -31.37
CA PRO A 194 -21.63 59.54 -31.88
C PRO A 194 -22.26 60.91 -32.13
N PHE A 195 -21.77 61.93 -31.43
CA PHE A 195 -22.01 63.33 -31.80
C PHE A 195 -21.39 63.57 -33.18
N THR A 196 -22.21 63.65 -34.23
CA THR A 196 -21.77 64.20 -35.50
C THR A 196 -21.71 65.73 -35.36
N ASN A 197 -20.49 66.22 -35.19
CA ASN A 197 -20.15 67.63 -35.40
C ASN A 197 -20.05 67.89 -36.91
N THR A 198 -21.09 68.50 -37.49
CA THR A 198 -20.98 69.18 -38.78
C THR A 198 -21.16 70.67 -38.53
N GLY A 199 -20.06 71.41 -38.61
CA GLY A 199 -20.09 72.86 -38.66
C GLY A 199 -20.44 73.37 -40.04
N TRP A 200 -21.09 74.53 -40.07
CA TRP A 200 -20.82 75.70 -40.92
C TRP A 200 -21.26 76.94 -40.14
#